data_AF-A0A356I9N7-F1
#
_entry.id   AF-A0A356I9N7-F1
#
_cell.length_a   1.000
_cell.length_b   1.000
_cell.length_c   1.000
_cell.angle_alpha   90.00
_cell.angle_beta   90.00
_cell.angle_gamma   90.00
#
_symmetry.space_group_name_H-M   'P 1'
#
loop_
_entity.id
_entity.type
_entity.pdbx_description
1 polymer ?
#
loop_
_entity_poly.entity_id
_entity_poly.type
_entity_poly.pdbx_seq_one_letter_code
_entity_poly.pdbx_strand_id
1 'polypeptide(L)' 'AISQFIMPANRAYFSGEKLDQTWLDETVFPSQAYQTLQAVSPRSFLADYLDVIIKRSQNRDVEQVTVSK' A
#
# COMPACT_ATOMS: atom_id res chain seq x y z
N ALA A 1 10.72 -3.32 9.78
CA ALA A 1 10.85 -4.39 8.76
C ALA A 1 9.80 -4.16 7.67
N ILE A 2 10.04 -4.62 6.43
CA ILE A 2 9.09 -4.43 5.30
C ILE A 2 7.69 -5.00 5.62
N SER A 3 7.63 -6.10 6.39
CA SER A 3 6.39 -6.74 6.86
C SER A 3 5.41 -5.77 7.55
N GLN A 4 5.92 -4.74 8.23
CA GLN A 4 5.11 -3.78 9.01
C GLN A 4 4.18 -2.92 8.14
N PHE A 5 4.52 -2.71 6.87
CA PHE A 5 3.68 -1.92 5.96
C PHE A 5 3.14 -2.73 4.78
N ILE A 6 3.81 -3.79 4.35
CA ILE A 6 3.31 -4.59 3.22
C ILE A 6 2.07 -5.41 3.59
N MET A 7 1.98 -5.92 4.82
CA MET A 7 0.79 -6.68 5.28
C MET A 7 -0.47 -5.80 5.28
N PRO A 8 -0.48 -4.62 5.92
CA PRO A 8 -1.66 -3.73 5.89
C PRO A 8 -1.94 -3.19 4.48
N ALA A 9 -0.92 -2.85 3.68
CA ALA A 9 -1.12 -2.43 2.29
C ALA A 9 -1.77 -3.53 1.43
N ASN A 10 -1.33 -4.79 1.58
CA ASN A 10 -1.95 -5.93 0.91
C ASN A 10 -3.39 -6.13 1.37
N ARG A 11 -3.64 -6.07 2.69
CA ARG A 11 -4.99 -6.21 3.23
C ARG A 11 -5.92 -5.18 2.60
N ALA A 12 -5.54 -3.90 2.59
CA ALA A 12 -6.33 -2.83 1.98
C ALA A 12 -6.55 -3.05 0.48
N TYR A 13 -5.51 -3.46 -0.25
CA TYR A 13 -5.61 -3.72 -1.68
C TYR A 13 -6.61 -4.84 -2.02
N PHE A 14 -6.57 -5.95 -1.28
CA PHE A 14 -7.45 -7.10 -1.50
C PHE A 14 -8.85 -6.93 -0.89
N SER A 15 -8.99 -6.19 0.21
CA SER A 15 -10.30 -5.88 0.81
C SER A 15 -11.04 -4.77 0.06
N GLY A 16 -10.32 -3.97 -0.74
CA GLY A 16 -10.87 -2.75 -1.34
C GLY A 16 -10.99 -1.58 -0.36
N GLU A 17 -10.51 -1.73 0.88
CA GLU A 17 -10.46 -0.64 1.84
C GLU A 17 -9.46 0.43 1.38
N LYS A 18 -9.76 1.69 1.74
CA LYS A 18 -8.86 2.80 1.50
C LYS A 18 -7.69 2.76 2.49
N LEU A 19 -6.48 2.97 1.98
CA LEU A 19 -5.32 3.18 2.86
C LEU A 19 -5.37 4.58 3.48
N ASP A 20 -5.11 4.63 4.78
CA ASP A 20 -5.04 5.88 5.53
C ASP A 20 -3.79 6.68 5.12
N GLN A 21 -4.00 7.91 4.69
CA GLN A 21 -2.92 8.77 4.18
C GLN A 21 -1.98 9.20 5.32
N THR A 22 -2.52 9.50 6.50
CA THR A 22 -1.73 9.88 7.67
C THR A 22 -0.78 8.75 8.08
N TRP A 23 -1.26 7.51 8.08
CA TRP A 23 -0.43 6.33 8.34
C TRP A 23 0.69 6.16 7.30
N LEU A 24 0.40 6.38 6.02
CA LEU A 24 1.42 6.34 4.97
C LEU A 24 2.52 7.39 5.22
N ASP A 25 2.12 8.63 5.50
CA ASP A 25 3.02 9.76 5.66
C ASP A 25 3.82 9.73 6.96
N GLU A 26 3.22 9.25 8.06
CA GLU A 26 3.87 9.23 9.38
C GLU A 26 4.63 7.93 9.66
N THR A 27 4.19 6.80 9.08
CA THR A 27 4.72 5.47 9.43
C THR A 27 5.46 4.80 8.26
N VAL A 28 4.91 4.84 7.04
CA VAL A 28 5.43 4.03 5.93
C VAL A 28 6.57 4.74 5.22
N PHE A 29 6.31 5.91 4.63
CA PHE A 29 7.26 6.63 3.79
C PHE A 29 8.54 7.06 4.54
N PRO A 30 8.47 7.49 5.82
CA PRO A 30 9.67 7.83 6.58
C PRO A 30 10.47 6.60 7.04
N SER A 31 9.91 5.38 6.97
CA SER A 31 10.58 4.21 7.53
C SER A 31 11.85 3.85 6.75
N GLN A 32 12.92 3.53 7.47
CA GLN A 32 14.18 3.08 6.87
C GLN A 32 13.98 1.89 5.92
N ALA A 33 13.09 0.95 6.28
CA ALA A 33 12.81 -0.22 5.45
C ALA A 33 12.15 0.13 4.11
N TYR A 34 11.24 1.12 4.11
CA TYR A 34 10.64 1.62 2.87
C TYR A 34 11.68 2.35 2.01
N GLN A 35 12.46 3.25 2.62
CA GLN A 35 13.51 3.98 1.91
C GLN A 35 14.56 3.04 1.30
N THR A 36 15.03 2.05 2.07
CA THR A 36 15.95 1.03 1.57
C THR A 36 15.35 0.25 0.40
N LEU A 37 14.08 -0.17 0.50
CA LEU A 37 13.40 -0.89 -0.59
C LEU A 37 13.32 -0.06 -1.88
N GLN A 38 13.00 1.23 -1.76
CA GLN A 38 12.87 2.15 -2.90
C GLN A 38 14.22 2.55 -3.52
N ALA A 39 15.31 2.51 -2.75
CA ALA A 39 16.65 2.88 -3.21
C ALA A 39 17.39 1.76 -3.97
N VAL A 40 16.89 0.51 -3.94
CA VAL A 40 17.55 -0.61 -4.63
C VAL A 40 17.50 -0.43 -6.16
N SER A 41 18.66 -0.58 -6.81
CA SER A 41 18.80 -0.61 -8.27
C SER A 41 19.49 -1.91 -8.72
N PRO A 42 18.93 -2.66 -9.69
CA PRO A 42 17.64 -2.42 -10.36
C PRO A 42 16.48 -2.55 -9.37
N ARG A 43 15.36 -1.86 -9.65
CA ARG A 43 14.17 -1.93 -8.81
C ARG A 43 13.70 -3.38 -8.69
N SER A 44 13.38 -3.78 -7.46
CA SER A 44 12.86 -5.11 -7.18
C SER A 44 11.37 -5.20 -7.51
N PHE A 45 10.90 -6.40 -7.86
CA PHE A 45 9.46 -6.70 -7.97
C PHE A 45 8.67 -6.19 -6.76
N LEU A 46 9.25 -6.31 -5.57
CA LEU A 46 8.60 -5.91 -4.32
C LEU A 46 8.39 -4.39 -4.23
N ALA A 47 9.35 -3.59 -4.70
CA ALA A 47 9.22 -2.13 -4.75
C ALA A 47 8.11 -1.71 -5.73
N ASP A 48 8.10 -2.32 -6.93
CA ASP A 48 7.08 -2.01 -7.95
C ASP A 48 5.68 -2.45 -7.51
N TYR A 49 5.57 -3.65 -6.91
CA TYR A 49 4.32 -4.14 -6.36
C TYR A 49 3.76 -3.22 -5.27
N LEU A 50 4.63 -2.75 -4.36
CA LEU A 50 4.23 -1.87 -3.28
C LEU A 50 3.65 -0.54 -3.79
N ASP A 51 4.29 0.06 -4.79
CA ASP A 51 3.81 1.31 -5.39
C ASP A 51 2.42 1.12 -6.03
N VAL A 52 2.20 -0.01 -6.71
CA VAL A 52 0.90 -0.33 -7.33
C VAL A 52 -0.19 -0.47 -6.27
N ILE A 53 0.05 -1.25 -5.21
CA ILE A 53 -1.00 -1.49 -4.21
C ILE A 53 -1.29 -0.25 -3.37
N ILE A 54 -0.29 0.57 -3.04
CA ILE A 54 -0.49 1.84 -2.32
C ILE A 54 -1.32 2.78 -3.19
N LYS A 55 -0.89 3.01 -4.43
CA LYS A 55 -1.60 3.90 -5.37
C LYS A 55 -3.04 3.47 -5.61
N ARG A 56 -3.28 2.16 -5.80
CA ARG A 56 -4.65 1.66 -6.02
C ARG A 56 -5.51 1.81 -4.77
N SER A 57 -4.96 1.54 -3.59
CA SER A 57 -5.71 1.62 -2.33
C SER A 57 -5.95 3.06 -1.85
N GLN A 58 -5.20 4.05 -2.34
CA GLN A 58 -5.48 5.47 -2.09
C GLN A 58 -6.67 6.01 -2.90
N ASN A 59 -6.96 5.41 -4.06
CA ASN A 59 -8.01 5.84 -4.99
C ASN A 59 -9.30 5.00 -4.87
N ARG A 60 -9.40 4.13 -3.86
CA ARG A 60 -10.64 3.41 -3.55
C ARG A 60 -11.58 4.38 -2.86
N ASP A 61 -12.64 4.79 -3.55
CA ASP A 61 -13.91 5.01 -2.87
C ASP A 61 -14.45 3.62 -2.53
N VAL A 62 -15.01 3.43 -1.33
CA VAL A 62 -15.67 2.17 -0.97
C VAL A 62 -16.69 1.88 -2.07
N GLU A 63 -16.38 0.98 -3.00
CA GLU A 63 -17.35 0.54 -4.00
C GLU A 63 -18.48 -0.06 -3.18
N GLN A 64 -19.58 0.69 -3.03
CA GLN A 64 -20.80 0.15 -2.48
C GLN A 64 -21.28 -0.89 -3.48
N VAL A 65 -20.86 -2.14 -3.28
CA VAL A 65 -21.40 -3.29 -3.99
C VAL A 65 -22.87 -3.35 -3.60
N THR A 66 -23.72 -2.70 -4.40
CA THR A 66 -25.15 -2.82 -4.28
C THR A 66 -25.49 -4.17 -4.89
N VAL A 67 -25.57 -5.20 -4.04
CA VAL A 67 -26.09 -6.50 -4.47
C VAL A 67 -27.59 -6.34 -4.65
N SER A 68 -28.01 -6.01 -5.87
CA SER A 68 -29.42 -6.08 -6.26
C SER A 68 -29.84 -7.55 -6.27
N LYS A 69 -30.81 -7.89 -5.40
CA LYS A 69 -31.47 -9.20 -5.37
C LYS A 69 -32.42 -9.38 -6.54
#